data_AF-M4BD81-F1
#
_entry.id   AF-M4BD81-F1
#
_cell.length_a   1.000
_cell.length_b   1.000
_cell.length_c   1.000
_cell.angle_alpha   90.00
_cell.angle_beta   90.00
_cell.angle_gamma   90.00
#
_symmetry.space_group_name_H-M   'P 1'
#
loop_
_entity.id
_entity.type
_entity.pdbx_description
1 polymer ?
#
loop_
_entity_poly.entity_id
_entity_poly.type
_entity_poly.pdbx_seq_one_letter_code
_entity_poly.pdbx_strand_id
1 'polypeptide(L)'
;MSRETNCPLFSERQRFTPTADKLVLVMVGLPARGKSFIAKKLWKFFCWKGLKCRVFNVGQLRRATKAAGARQDHSFFDMTNTSASQERERLAREALVQVQQWLAGEEGDEGGEGEGVRGGDVAVFDATNTTKARRRVLRETFRAFAEGHGTSVHVVFVESICTSEAVIRANIKQKVTSSPDYCCMPEDEAVADLKQRLKNYEAAYEALEDEEECSYIKLFDMQSKVHAKGIYGHVAKSILPYMMSFHLEHRPIWLVRAGHCIEVRKDFRAIIKDPCVAPRSAHLSPLGLDFAYRLGVFVKQRTAVWIENEDFTPKDDPTECLVMTSTLPRAVQTANFLSSGQRMQMATLNPLDKGECYGMTMSQMKELMPEAYAAYEKDPWRTRFPGGESYQDLMLRLEPVLIDIEQHTGPVLVVSHISTLQVLYSYFLGAPIESCPDLEIPFHSVLELVPNQDGWIKTVFNMRA
;
A
#
# COMPACT_ATOMS: atom_id res chain seq x y z
N MET A 1 42.34 34.52 -11.20
CA MET A 1 41.33 33.67 -11.87
C MET A 1 41.45 32.28 -11.27
N SER A 2 40.70 32.06 -10.21
CA SER A 2 40.66 30.80 -9.45
C SER A 2 40.08 29.68 -10.31
N ARG A 3 40.64 28.49 -10.14
CA ARG A 3 40.15 27.23 -10.72
C ARG A 3 38.72 26.95 -10.26
N GLU A 4 37.72 27.53 -10.92
CA GLU A 4 36.41 26.91 -11.06
C GLU A 4 36.64 25.65 -11.90
N THR A 5 36.93 24.59 -11.16
CA THR A 5 37.28 23.28 -11.64
C THR A 5 36.08 22.74 -12.41
N ASN A 6 36.34 22.29 -13.63
CA ASN A 6 35.47 21.42 -14.43
C ASN A 6 34.87 20.32 -13.52
N CYS A 7 33.72 20.59 -12.90
CA CYS A 7 32.86 19.52 -12.43
C CYS A 7 32.27 18.92 -13.71
N PRO A 8 32.55 17.65 -14.06
CA PRO A 8 32.00 17.06 -15.26
C PRO A 8 30.47 17.18 -15.22
N LEU A 9 29.79 17.52 -16.32
CA LEU A 9 28.32 17.64 -16.39
C LEU A 9 27.56 16.45 -15.74
N PHE A 10 28.21 15.28 -15.69
CA PHE A 10 27.73 14.09 -14.99
C PHE A 10 27.58 14.28 -13.46
N SER A 11 28.49 14.99 -12.80
CA SER A 11 28.43 15.29 -11.36
C SER A 11 27.32 16.30 -11.03
N GLU A 12 27.00 17.23 -11.93
CA GLU A 12 25.85 18.13 -11.76
C GLU A 12 24.52 17.38 -11.90
N ARG A 13 24.41 16.48 -12.88
CA ARG A 13 23.21 15.63 -13.03
C ARG A 13 22.94 14.75 -11.82
N GLN A 14 24.00 14.19 -11.22
CA GLN A 14 23.88 13.43 -9.98
C GLN A 14 23.38 14.28 -8.79
N ARG A 15 23.70 15.58 -8.75
CA ARG A 15 23.16 16.50 -7.73
C ARG A 15 21.66 16.73 -7.87
N PHE A 16 21.11 16.64 -9.08
CA PHE A 16 19.68 16.82 -9.33
C PHE A 16 18.83 15.58 -9.04
N THR A 17 19.43 14.39 -9.07
CA THR A 17 18.75 13.12 -8.78
C THR A 17 19.56 12.26 -7.81
N PRO A 18 19.76 12.71 -6.56
CA PRO A 18 20.50 11.94 -5.57
C PRO A 18 19.77 10.62 -5.28
N THR A 19 20.53 9.58 -4.99
CA THR A 19 20.00 8.35 -4.40
C THR A 19 20.10 8.49 -2.89
N ALA A 20 19.08 8.03 -2.18
CA ALA A 20 19.04 8.07 -0.73
C ALA A 20 18.89 6.66 -0.17
N ASP A 21 19.59 6.38 0.93
CA ASP A 21 19.54 5.11 1.66
C ASP A 21 18.22 4.98 2.42
N LYS A 22 17.70 6.12 2.91
CA LYS A 22 16.51 6.22 3.74
C LYS A 22 15.50 7.20 3.14
N LEU A 23 14.21 6.92 3.33
CA LEU A 23 13.11 7.80 2.95
C LEU A 23 12.32 8.23 4.18
N VAL A 24 12.05 9.53 4.29
CA VAL A 24 11.13 10.07 5.29
C VAL A 24 10.00 10.80 4.60
N LEU A 25 8.78 10.31 4.82
CA LEU A 25 7.55 10.93 4.35
C LEU A 25 6.94 11.75 5.48
N VAL A 26 6.91 13.08 5.32
CA VAL A 26 6.34 13.99 6.33
C VAL A 26 4.94 14.38 5.89
N MET A 27 3.93 13.92 6.61
CA MET A 27 2.54 14.26 6.29
C MET A 27 2.27 15.74 6.61
N VAL A 28 1.58 16.44 5.70
CA VAL A 28 1.20 17.85 5.83
C VAL A 28 -0.30 17.99 5.52
N GLY A 29 -0.97 18.84 6.29
CA GLY A 29 -2.35 19.25 5.99
C GLY A 29 -3.26 19.29 7.21
N LEU A 30 -4.42 19.89 7.02
CA LEU A 30 -5.43 20.09 8.06
C LEU A 30 -5.97 18.75 8.62
N PRO A 31 -6.52 18.73 9.84
CA PRO A 31 -7.30 17.59 10.33
C PRO A 31 -8.37 17.13 9.32
N ALA A 32 -8.75 15.85 9.35
CA ALA A 32 -9.80 15.29 8.48
C ALA A 32 -9.59 15.46 6.96
N ARG A 33 -8.33 15.60 6.50
CA ARG A 33 -7.96 15.57 5.07
C ARG A 33 -7.33 14.24 4.63
N GLY A 34 -7.64 13.14 5.32
CA GLY A 34 -7.16 11.79 4.94
C GLY A 34 -5.66 11.50 5.06
N LYS A 35 -4.88 12.30 5.79
CA LYS A 35 -3.44 12.03 6.02
C LYS A 35 -3.15 10.63 6.57
N SER A 36 -3.87 10.20 7.62
CA SER A 36 -3.65 8.89 8.22
C SER A 36 -4.07 7.74 7.29
N PHE A 37 -5.03 7.97 6.39
CA PHE A 37 -5.38 7.03 5.32
C PHE A 37 -4.23 6.88 4.32
N ILE A 38 -3.69 8.00 3.83
CA ILE A 38 -2.51 8.02 2.94
C ILE A 38 -1.31 7.33 3.62
N ALA A 39 -1.02 7.67 4.88
CA ALA A 39 0.08 7.09 5.64
C ALA A 39 -0.06 5.57 5.80
N LYS A 40 -1.28 5.07 6.10
CA LYS A 40 -1.55 3.64 6.23
C LYS A 40 -1.45 2.89 4.90
N LYS A 41 -1.95 3.47 3.79
CA LYS A 41 -1.79 2.89 2.45
C LYS A 41 -0.34 2.84 2.00
N LEU A 42 0.43 3.90 2.24
CA LEU A 42 1.86 3.94 1.95
C LEU A 42 2.63 2.91 2.77
N TRP A 43 2.37 2.84 4.08
CA TRP A 43 2.97 1.84 4.95
C TRP A 43 2.72 0.40 4.46
N LYS A 44 1.47 0.05 4.14
CA LYS A 44 1.14 -1.27 3.59
C LYS A 44 1.90 -1.56 2.30
N PHE A 45 1.98 -0.60 1.40
CA PHE A 45 2.71 -0.75 0.14
C PHE A 45 4.21 -0.93 0.35
N PHE A 46 4.83 -0.17 1.26
CA PHE A 46 6.25 -0.34 1.57
C PHE A 46 6.55 -1.70 2.20
N CYS A 47 5.74 -2.13 3.17
CA CYS A 47 5.87 -3.46 3.77
C CYS A 47 5.66 -4.57 2.73
N TRP A 48 4.67 -4.44 1.85
CA TRP A 48 4.43 -5.38 0.75
C TRP A 48 5.61 -5.44 -0.23
N LYS A 49 6.32 -4.33 -0.44
CA LYS A 49 7.56 -4.29 -1.24
C LYS A 49 8.78 -4.88 -0.51
N GLY A 50 8.63 -5.35 0.72
CA GLY A 50 9.71 -5.90 1.55
C GLY A 50 10.62 -4.83 2.16
N LEU A 51 10.13 -3.58 2.27
CA LEU A 51 10.87 -2.49 2.93
C LEU A 51 10.45 -2.40 4.40
N LYS A 52 11.42 -2.19 5.29
CA LYS A 52 11.14 -1.90 6.71
C LYS A 52 10.52 -0.51 6.80
N CYS A 53 9.22 -0.44 7.08
CA CYS A 53 8.48 0.83 7.16
C CYS A 53 7.70 0.96 8.48
N ARG A 54 7.71 2.15 9.07
CA ARG A 54 6.94 2.47 10.29
C ARG A 54 6.26 3.83 10.18
N VAL A 55 5.04 3.93 10.71
CA VAL A 55 4.29 5.19 10.85
C VAL A 55 4.44 5.71 12.27
N PHE A 56 4.89 6.97 12.40
CA PHE A 56 5.05 7.68 13.66
C PHE A 56 3.93 8.72 13.78
N ASN A 57 2.86 8.37 14.47
CA ASN A 57 1.68 9.22 14.61
C ASN A 57 1.73 10.02 15.91
N VAL A 58 1.98 11.34 15.80
CA VAL A 58 2.08 12.24 16.96
C VAL A 58 0.78 12.28 17.76
N GLY A 59 -0.37 12.09 17.11
CA GLY A 59 -1.67 12.01 17.77
C GLY A 59 -1.83 10.76 18.65
N GLN A 60 -1.28 9.61 18.23
CA GLN A 60 -1.24 8.39 19.04
C GLN A 60 -0.34 8.58 20.25
N LEU A 61 0.86 9.14 20.06
CA LEU A 61 1.77 9.45 21.16
C LEU A 61 1.12 10.39 22.19
N ARG A 62 0.47 11.46 21.71
CA ARG A 62 -0.29 12.40 22.56
C ARG A 62 -1.37 11.70 23.39
N ARG A 63 -2.08 10.73 22.80
CA ARG A 63 -3.11 9.97 23.52
C ARG A 63 -2.51 9.03 24.56
N ALA A 64 -1.37 8.40 24.25
CA ALA A 64 -0.69 7.48 25.16
C ALA A 64 -0.06 8.20 26.37
N THR A 65 0.43 9.42 26.18
CA THR A 65 1.05 10.27 27.23
C THR A 65 0.05 11.18 27.95
N LYS A 66 -1.24 11.07 27.61
CA LYS A 66 -2.31 11.87 28.20
C LYS A 66 -2.45 11.53 29.69
N ALA A 67 -2.26 12.52 30.57
CA ALA A 67 -2.55 12.37 31.98
C ALA A 67 -4.03 11.99 32.21
N ALA A 68 -4.28 11.09 33.17
CA ALA A 68 -5.64 10.66 33.51
C ALA A 68 -6.53 11.88 33.83
N GLY A 69 -7.64 12.03 33.10
CA GLY A 69 -8.61 13.12 33.29
C GLY A 69 -8.34 14.42 32.53
N ALA A 70 -7.20 14.60 31.84
CA ALA A 70 -6.97 15.80 31.03
C ALA A 70 -7.92 15.86 29.83
N ARG A 71 -8.65 16.95 29.60
CA ARG A 71 -9.50 17.11 28.40
C ARG A 71 -8.66 17.73 27.29
N GLN A 72 -8.60 17.10 26.11
CA GLN A 72 -7.89 17.59 24.92
C GLN A 72 -8.91 17.93 23.83
N ASP A 73 -9.83 18.84 24.15
CA ASP A 73 -10.82 19.38 23.22
C ASP A 73 -10.19 20.40 22.25
N HIS A 74 -11.00 21.09 21.46
CA HIS A 74 -10.54 22.10 20.51
C HIS A 74 -9.64 23.18 21.13
N SER A 75 -9.79 23.51 22.42
CA SER A 75 -8.98 24.53 23.10
C SER A 75 -7.53 24.10 23.27
N PHE A 76 -7.28 22.78 23.40
CA PHE A 76 -5.94 22.22 23.36
C PHE A 76 -5.29 22.37 21.98
N PHE A 77 -6.05 22.64 20.91
CA PHE A 77 -5.55 22.87 19.55
C PHE A 77 -5.50 24.35 19.16
N ASP A 78 -5.88 25.25 20.06
CA ASP A 78 -5.70 26.69 19.85
C ASP A 78 -4.21 27.04 19.80
N MET A 79 -3.82 27.94 18.90
CA MET A 79 -2.45 28.43 18.76
C MET A 79 -2.13 29.53 19.78
N THR A 80 -3.15 30.22 20.29
CA THR A 80 -3.01 31.24 21.34
C THR A 80 -2.76 30.62 22.72
N ASN A 81 -3.11 29.34 22.90
CA ASN A 81 -2.83 28.60 24.12
C ASN A 81 -1.35 28.17 24.17
N THR A 82 -0.52 28.99 24.81
CA THR A 82 0.94 28.77 24.89
C THR A 82 1.31 27.44 25.55
N SER A 83 0.62 27.05 26.63
CA SER A 83 0.90 25.79 27.34
C SER A 83 0.60 24.57 26.47
N ALA A 84 -0.57 24.56 25.81
CA ALA A 84 -0.92 23.48 24.90
C ALA A 84 0.01 23.43 23.68
N SER A 85 0.41 24.59 23.15
CA SER A 85 1.37 24.67 22.04
C SER A 85 2.75 24.09 22.41
N GLN A 86 3.26 24.42 23.60
CA GLN A 86 4.51 23.85 24.14
C GLN A 86 4.41 22.33 24.29
N GLU A 87 3.29 21.82 24.81
CA GLU A 87 3.11 20.37 24.96
C GLU A 87 3.02 19.65 23.61
N ARG A 88 2.30 20.22 22.62
CA ARG A 88 2.27 19.67 21.25
C ARG A 88 3.66 19.64 20.63
N GLU A 89 4.46 20.69 20.83
CA GLU A 89 5.84 20.76 20.35
C GLU A 89 6.74 19.73 21.04
N ARG A 90 6.60 19.53 22.36
CA ARG A 90 7.32 18.50 23.13
C ARG A 90 7.04 17.10 22.57
N LEU A 91 5.77 16.74 22.40
CA LEU A 91 5.35 15.45 21.84
C LEU A 91 5.86 15.24 20.42
N ALA A 92 5.83 16.30 19.62
CA ALA A 92 6.28 16.23 18.24
C ALA A 92 7.81 16.16 18.10
N ARG A 93 8.58 16.58 19.14
CA ARG A 93 10.01 16.31 19.27
C ARG A 93 10.29 14.89 19.74
N GLU A 94 9.53 14.40 20.70
CA GLU A 94 9.64 13.02 21.19
C GLU A 94 9.40 12.00 20.06
N ALA A 95 8.36 12.20 19.25
CA ALA A 95 8.13 11.38 18.06
C ALA A 95 9.26 11.49 17.02
N LEU A 96 9.91 12.65 16.90
CA LEU A 96 11.04 12.84 15.97
C LEU A 96 12.28 12.08 16.42
N VAL A 97 12.55 12.02 17.73
CA VAL A 97 13.62 11.20 18.30
C VAL A 97 13.37 9.72 18.01
N GLN A 98 12.13 9.24 18.17
CA GLN A 98 11.76 7.86 17.82
C GLN A 98 12.03 7.54 16.34
N VAL A 99 11.74 8.49 15.43
CA VAL A 99 12.07 8.32 14.00
C VAL A 99 13.58 8.15 13.81
N GLN A 100 14.40 8.98 14.45
CA GLN A 100 15.86 8.93 14.33
C GLN A 100 16.42 7.60 14.85
N GLN A 101 15.98 7.17 16.04
CA GLN A 101 16.38 5.89 16.64
C GLN A 101 16.02 4.70 15.75
N TRP A 102 14.80 4.69 15.21
CA TRP A 102 14.35 3.63 14.30
C TRP A 102 15.15 3.60 12.99
N LEU A 103 15.45 4.77 12.39
CA LEU A 103 16.26 4.86 11.18
C LEU A 103 17.71 4.42 11.42
N ALA A 104 18.27 4.73 12.59
CA ALA A 104 19.60 4.33 13.02
C ALA A 104 19.70 2.83 13.36
N GLY A 105 18.58 2.18 13.69
CA GLY A 105 18.57 0.80 14.17
C GLY A 105 18.91 0.68 15.65
N GLU A 106 18.70 1.75 16.42
CA GLU A 106 18.92 1.83 17.87
C GLU A 106 17.71 1.33 18.68
N GLU A 107 16.55 1.15 18.04
CA GLU A 107 15.41 0.47 18.65
C GLU A 107 15.64 -1.04 18.58
N GLY A 108 15.69 -1.71 19.75
CA GLY A 108 15.64 -3.17 19.80
C GLY A 108 14.31 -3.66 19.26
N ASP A 109 14.34 -4.51 18.23
CA ASP A 109 13.18 -5.36 17.93
C ASP A 109 12.90 -6.24 19.16
N GLU A 110 11.63 -6.53 19.44
CA GLU A 110 11.17 -7.49 20.46
C GLU A 110 11.61 -8.95 20.18
N GLY A 111 12.84 -9.17 19.67
CA GLY A 111 13.36 -10.49 19.33
C GLY A 111 14.84 -10.57 18.93
N GLY A 112 15.65 -9.52 19.10
CA GLY A 112 17.07 -9.63 18.76
C GLY A 112 17.93 -8.48 19.25
N GLU A 113 18.41 -8.58 20.49
CA GLU A 113 19.60 -7.83 20.93
C GLU A 113 20.82 -8.40 20.19
N GLY A 114 21.36 -7.64 19.24
CA GLY A 114 22.61 -7.97 18.57
C GLY A 114 23.21 -6.73 17.91
N GLU A 115 24.51 -6.50 18.10
CA GLU A 115 25.25 -5.48 17.37
C GLU A 115 25.09 -5.70 15.84
N GLY A 116 24.67 -4.66 15.10
CA GLY A 116 24.54 -4.70 13.64
C GLY A 116 23.11 -4.79 13.08
N VAL A 117 22.06 -4.49 13.85
CA VAL A 117 20.68 -4.43 13.32
C VAL A 117 20.57 -3.31 12.28
N ARG A 118 20.21 -3.68 11.04
CA ARG A 118 19.86 -2.71 9.98
C ARG A 118 18.61 -1.94 10.39
N GLY A 119 18.77 -0.63 10.62
CA GLY A 119 17.67 0.31 10.88
C GLY A 119 16.65 0.41 9.74
N GLY A 120 15.50 1.01 10.02
CA GLY A 120 14.36 1.07 9.12
C GLY A 120 14.62 1.78 7.79
N ASP A 121 13.94 1.39 6.71
CA ASP A 121 14.15 1.94 5.35
C ASP A 121 13.29 3.19 5.09
N VAL A 122 12.03 3.19 5.57
CA VAL A 122 11.05 4.26 5.32
C VAL A 122 10.27 4.68 6.57
N ALA A 123 10.42 5.93 7.01
CA ALA A 123 9.62 6.48 8.11
C ALA A 123 8.49 7.37 7.58
N VAL A 124 7.25 7.18 8.06
CA VAL A 124 6.13 8.08 7.79
C VAL A 124 5.81 8.89 9.05
N PHE A 125 6.11 10.18 9.04
CA PHE A 125 5.84 11.08 10.16
C PHE A 125 4.44 11.70 10.01
N ASP A 126 3.44 11.12 10.68
CA ASP A 126 2.03 11.52 10.60
C ASP A 126 1.68 12.57 11.67
N ALA A 127 1.72 13.83 11.26
CA ALA A 127 1.25 14.98 12.00
C ALA A 127 0.63 16.03 11.05
N THR A 128 0.17 17.17 11.57
CA THR A 128 -0.40 18.23 10.73
C THR A 128 0.67 19.01 9.96
N ASN A 129 1.81 19.31 10.60
CA ASN A 129 2.97 20.01 10.02
C ASN A 129 2.60 21.23 9.15
N THR A 130 1.59 21.99 9.61
CA THR A 130 0.89 23.02 8.82
C THR A 130 1.64 24.34 8.70
N THR A 131 2.75 24.54 9.42
CA THR A 131 3.52 25.81 9.38
C THR A 131 4.88 25.62 8.70
N LYS A 132 5.34 26.66 7.99
CA LYS A 132 6.66 26.70 7.31
C LYS A 132 7.80 26.53 8.31
N ALA A 133 7.69 27.16 9.47
CA ALA A 133 8.69 27.06 10.55
C ALA A 133 8.88 25.61 11.02
N ARG A 134 7.79 24.87 11.23
CA ARG A 134 7.85 23.46 11.64
C ARG A 134 8.51 22.59 10.58
N ARG A 135 8.16 22.80 9.30
CA ARG A 135 8.74 22.03 8.18
C ARG A 135 10.23 22.30 8.00
N ARG A 136 10.67 23.55 8.19
CA ARG A 136 12.10 23.91 8.21
C ARG A 136 12.87 23.14 9.29
N VAL A 137 12.37 23.13 10.53
CA VAL A 137 12.98 22.40 11.65
C VAL A 137 13.10 20.91 11.34
N LEU A 138 12.04 20.30 10.80
CA LEU A 138 12.07 18.88 10.42
C LEU A 138 13.15 18.59 9.36
N ARG A 139 13.23 19.42 8.31
CA ARG A 139 14.24 19.29 7.25
C ARG A 139 15.66 19.40 7.80
N GLU A 140 15.92 20.41 8.64
CA GLU A 140 17.23 20.62 9.28
C GLU A 140 17.59 19.45 10.20
N THR A 141 16.61 18.92 10.95
CA THR A 141 16.83 17.79 11.86
C THR A 141 17.21 16.51 11.10
N PHE A 142 16.49 16.18 10.02
CA PHE A 142 16.84 15.00 9.22
C PHE A 142 18.14 15.17 8.44
N ARG A 143 18.48 16.40 8.05
CA ARG A 143 19.80 16.70 7.47
C ARG A 143 20.92 16.47 8.49
N ALA A 144 20.79 17.01 9.70
CA ALA A 144 21.76 16.81 10.77
C ALA A 144 21.89 15.33 11.15
N PHE A 145 20.77 14.59 11.17
CA PHE A 145 20.78 13.14 11.37
C PHE A 145 21.59 12.41 10.28
N ALA A 146 21.33 12.73 9.01
CA ALA A 146 22.01 12.15 7.86
C ALA A 146 23.53 12.39 7.93
N GLU A 147 23.93 13.64 8.21
CA GLU A 147 25.33 14.05 8.39
C GLU A 147 25.98 13.32 9.58
N GLY A 148 25.29 13.22 10.73
CA GLY A 148 25.80 12.56 11.94
C GLY A 148 25.97 11.05 11.83
N HIS A 149 25.21 10.38 10.97
CA HIS A 149 25.24 8.92 10.80
C HIS A 149 25.91 8.47 9.50
N GLY A 150 26.46 9.41 8.71
CA GLY A 150 27.10 9.09 7.42
C GLY A 150 26.15 8.41 6.43
N THR A 151 24.86 8.73 6.48
CA THR A 151 23.81 8.15 5.62
C THR A 151 23.12 9.24 4.80
N SER A 152 22.35 8.84 3.79
CA SER A 152 21.55 9.76 2.98
C SER A 152 20.05 9.59 3.24
N VAL A 153 19.37 10.71 3.52
CA VAL A 153 17.93 10.73 3.81
C VAL A 153 17.21 11.61 2.80
N HIS A 154 16.29 11.02 2.02
CA HIS A 154 15.36 11.79 1.19
C HIS A 154 14.12 12.15 2.00
N VAL A 155 13.94 13.43 2.30
CA VAL A 155 12.74 13.93 3.00
C VAL A 155 11.75 14.43 1.95
N VAL A 156 10.56 13.81 1.91
CA VAL A 156 9.46 14.21 1.03
C VAL A 156 8.25 14.61 1.86
N PHE A 157 7.81 15.86 1.72
CA PHE A 157 6.58 16.32 2.34
C PHE A 157 5.37 15.90 1.50
N VAL A 158 4.40 15.25 2.13
CA VAL A 158 3.17 14.79 1.48
C VAL A 158 2.00 15.60 2.01
N GLU A 159 1.57 16.59 1.23
CA GLU A 159 0.46 17.46 1.59
C GLU A 159 -0.85 16.97 1.01
N SER A 160 -1.83 16.71 1.89
CA SER A 160 -3.18 16.36 1.48
C SER A 160 -4.10 17.57 1.58
N ILE A 161 -4.61 18.00 0.43
CA ILE A 161 -5.49 19.15 0.26
C ILE A 161 -6.83 18.62 -0.22
N CYS A 162 -7.89 18.77 0.58
CA CYS A 162 -9.25 18.50 0.11
C CYS A 162 -10.00 19.82 0.06
N THR A 163 -10.62 20.18 -1.05
CA THR A 163 -11.47 21.37 -1.18
C THR A 163 -12.94 20.99 -1.34
N SER A 164 -13.24 19.74 -1.71
CA SER A 164 -14.62 19.24 -1.82
C SER A 164 -15.33 19.15 -0.46
N GLU A 165 -16.37 19.95 -0.28
CA GLU A 165 -17.28 19.95 0.88
C GLU A 165 -17.84 18.55 1.19
N ALA A 166 -18.21 17.78 0.16
CA ALA A 166 -18.75 16.43 0.32
C ALA A 166 -17.70 15.48 0.92
N VAL A 167 -16.47 15.52 0.38
CA VAL A 167 -15.34 14.70 0.88
C VAL A 167 -14.96 15.09 2.30
N ILE A 168 -14.93 16.40 2.60
CA ILE A 168 -14.64 16.89 3.95
C ILE A 168 -15.68 16.39 4.94
N ARG A 169 -16.97 16.47 4.60
CA ARG A 169 -18.06 15.98 5.45
C ARG A 169 -17.95 14.49 5.72
N ALA A 170 -17.67 13.68 4.68
CA ALA A 170 -17.45 12.25 4.82
C ALA A 170 -16.26 11.95 5.75
N ASN A 171 -15.12 12.64 5.56
CA ASN A 171 -13.94 12.48 6.39
C ASN A 171 -14.17 12.91 7.85
N ILE A 172 -14.95 13.97 8.09
CA ILE A 172 -15.33 14.42 9.44
C ILE A 172 -16.16 13.33 10.12
N LYS A 173 -17.22 12.84 9.46
CA LYS A 173 -18.07 11.78 9.99
C LYS A 173 -17.27 10.52 10.32
N GLN A 174 -16.40 10.10 9.40
CA GLN A 174 -15.51 8.96 9.61
C GLN A 174 -14.58 9.18 10.81
N LYS A 175 -14.01 10.37 10.94
CA LYS A 175 -13.08 10.69 12.04
C LYS A 175 -13.78 10.75 13.39
N VAL A 176 -14.99 11.29 13.46
CA VAL A 176 -15.78 11.32 14.71
C VAL A 176 -16.13 9.90 15.14
N THR A 177 -16.52 9.05 14.20
CA THR A 177 -16.93 7.66 14.49
C THR A 177 -15.76 6.77 14.92
N SER A 178 -14.59 6.91 14.28
CA SER A 178 -13.47 5.98 14.47
C SER A 178 -12.37 6.47 15.42
N SER A 179 -12.31 7.77 15.72
CA SER A 179 -11.20 8.30 16.51
C SER A 179 -11.41 8.11 18.02
N PRO A 180 -10.39 7.61 18.75
CA PRO A 180 -10.42 7.58 20.21
C PRO A 180 -10.52 8.96 20.86
N ASP A 181 -10.28 10.05 20.12
CA ASP A 181 -10.45 11.42 20.62
C ASP A 181 -11.92 11.72 20.97
N TYR A 182 -12.87 11.02 20.34
CA TYR A 182 -14.31 11.32 20.40
C TYR A 182 -15.17 10.18 20.96
N CYS A 183 -14.57 9.05 21.37
CA CYS A 183 -15.31 7.85 21.78
C CYS A 183 -16.29 8.04 22.96
N CYS A 184 -16.05 9.05 23.80
CA CYS A 184 -16.90 9.37 24.96
C CYS A 184 -17.74 10.65 24.77
N MET A 185 -17.89 11.14 23.53
CA MET A 185 -18.67 12.33 23.23
C MET A 185 -19.89 11.98 22.35
N PRO A 186 -21.05 12.63 22.55
CA PRO A 186 -22.14 12.56 21.59
C PRO A 186 -21.69 13.01 20.19
N GLU A 187 -22.25 12.42 19.14
CA GLU A 187 -21.82 12.66 17.74
C GLU A 187 -21.88 14.15 17.38
N ASP A 188 -22.97 14.85 17.73
CA ASP A 188 -23.14 16.28 17.45
C ASP A 188 -22.10 17.16 18.15
N GLU A 189 -21.77 16.84 19.41
CA GLU A 189 -20.72 17.55 20.16
C GLU A 189 -19.34 17.29 19.58
N ALA A 190 -19.04 16.04 19.21
CA ALA A 190 -17.77 15.66 18.59
C ALA A 190 -17.57 16.34 17.22
N VAL A 191 -18.63 16.42 16.42
CA VAL A 191 -18.62 17.16 15.14
C VAL A 191 -18.37 18.65 15.38
N ALA A 192 -19.03 19.26 16.38
CA ALA A 192 -18.84 20.66 16.72
C ALA A 192 -17.41 20.94 17.20
N ASP A 193 -16.86 20.11 18.09
CA ASP A 193 -15.47 20.18 18.56
C ASP A 193 -14.48 20.06 17.40
N LEU A 194 -14.65 19.06 16.53
CA LEU A 194 -13.77 18.85 15.38
C LEU A 194 -13.82 20.03 14.39
N LYS A 195 -15.00 20.62 14.17
CA LYS A 195 -15.14 21.85 13.36
C LYS A 195 -14.39 23.03 13.98
N GLN A 196 -14.47 23.22 15.29
CA GLN A 196 -13.73 24.29 15.96
C GLN A 196 -12.21 24.04 15.92
N ARG A 197 -11.80 22.79 16.12
CA ARG A 197 -10.40 22.37 15.96
C ARG A 197 -9.89 22.64 14.55
N LEU A 198 -10.69 22.39 13.51
CA LEU A 198 -10.35 22.70 12.12
C LEU A 198 -10.10 24.20 11.92
N LYS A 199 -11.00 25.07 12.41
CA LYS A 199 -10.84 26.53 12.34
C LYS A 199 -9.53 27.00 12.97
N ASN A 200 -9.16 26.42 14.12
CA ASN A 200 -7.90 26.78 14.80
C ASN A 200 -6.66 26.42 13.96
N TYR A 201 -6.69 25.29 13.24
CA TYR A 201 -5.60 24.92 12.33
C TYR A 201 -5.62 25.74 11.03
N GLU A 202 -6.79 26.07 10.50
CA GLU A 202 -6.95 26.90 9.29
C GLU A 202 -6.36 28.30 9.50
N ALA A 203 -6.54 28.89 10.68
CA ALA A 203 -5.99 30.21 11.01
C ALA A 203 -4.45 30.27 10.98
N ALA A 204 -3.77 29.13 11.13
CA ALA A 204 -2.31 29.03 11.17
C ALA A 204 -1.74 28.17 10.02
N TYR A 205 -2.56 27.80 9.03
CA TYR A 205 -2.13 26.92 7.96
C TYR A 205 -1.39 27.71 6.87
N GLU A 206 -0.16 27.28 6.63
CA GLU A 206 0.70 27.75 5.55
C GLU A 206 0.92 26.56 4.60
N ALA A 207 0.25 26.60 3.43
CA ALA A 207 0.42 25.58 2.39
C ALA A 207 1.90 25.45 1.99
N LEU A 208 2.30 24.28 1.51
CA LEU A 208 3.66 24.11 0.98
C LEU A 208 3.88 25.05 -0.20
N GLU A 209 5.06 25.64 -0.32
CA GLU A 209 5.40 26.49 -1.46
C GLU A 209 6.79 26.15 -2.02
N ASP A 210 7.07 26.59 -3.24
CA ASP A 210 8.32 26.26 -3.92
C ASP A 210 9.54 26.91 -3.24
N GLU A 211 9.33 28.06 -2.62
CA GLU A 211 10.31 28.85 -1.88
C GLU A 211 10.83 28.13 -0.63
N GLU A 212 10.17 27.05 -0.18
CA GLU A 212 10.62 26.27 0.98
C GLU A 212 11.82 25.37 0.67
N GLU A 213 12.25 25.25 -0.60
CA GLU A 213 13.40 24.44 -1.02
C GLU A 213 13.36 23.00 -0.47
N CYS A 214 12.18 22.38 -0.49
CA CYS A 214 11.97 21.01 -0.05
C CYS A 214 11.43 20.13 -1.19
N SER A 215 11.57 18.81 -1.05
CA SER A 215 10.90 17.85 -1.93
C SER A 215 9.49 17.63 -1.41
N TYR A 216 8.48 17.72 -2.28
CA TYR A 216 7.10 17.54 -1.85
C TYR A 216 6.19 16.96 -2.94
N ILE A 217 5.08 16.38 -2.48
CA ILE A 217 3.94 15.94 -3.27
C ILE A 217 2.68 16.54 -2.64
N LYS A 218 1.91 17.31 -3.40
CA LYS A 218 0.58 17.77 -3.01
C LYS A 218 -0.48 16.94 -3.74
N LEU A 219 -1.34 16.30 -2.98
CA LEU A 219 -2.51 15.57 -3.48
C LEU A 219 -3.75 16.44 -3.25
N PHE A 220 -4.41 16.83 -4.33
CA PHE A 220 -5.68 17.56 -4.28
C PHE A 220 -6.84 16.58 -4.43
N ASP A 221 -7.78 16.64 -3.50
CA ASP A 221 -8.97 15.77 -3.41
C ASP A 221 -8.64 14.29 -3.65
N MET A 222 -7.52 13.84 -3.07
CA MET A 222 -6.86 12.52 -3.27
C MET A 222 -6.32 12.26 -4.69
N GLN A 223 -7.06 12.62 -5.74
CA GLN A 223 -6.71 12.26 -7.12
C GLN A 223 -7.02 13.33 -8.18
N SER A 224 -7.67 14.45 -7.82
CA SER A 224 -8.11 15.45 -8.82
C SER A 224 -6.94 16.15 -9.51
N LYS A 225 -5.84 16.33 -8.77
CA LYS A 225 -4.63 16.99 -9.24
C LYS A 225 -3.45 16.64 -8.34
N VAL A 226 -2.26 16.54 -8.94
CA VAL A 226 -1.01 16.33 -8.20
C VAL A 226 0.02 17.37 -8.58
N HIS A 227 0.66 17.98 -7.58
CA HIS A 227 1.86 18.79 -7.76
C HIS A 227 3.05 18.09 -7.10
N ALA A 228 4.16 17.96 -7.81
CA ALA A 228 5.36 17.31 -7.30
C ALA A 228 6.60 18.17 -7.59
N LYS A 229 7.48 18.32 -6.59
CA LYS A 229 8.77 19.01 -6.70
C LYS A 229 9.85 18.19 -6.01
N GLY A 230 11.03 18.09 -6.63
CA GLY A 230 12.17 17.34 -6.06
C GLY A 230 11.90 15.84 -5.94
N ILE A 231 11.06 15.28 -6.83
CA ILE A 231 10.69 13.86 -6.83
C ILE A 231 11.48 13.14 -7.93
N TYR A 232 12.33 12.20 -7.53
CA TYR A 232 13.22 11.44 -8.42
C TYR A 232 13.38 10.00 -7.92
N GLY A 233 14.11 9.18 -8.69
CA GLY A 233 14.45 7.81 -8.32
C GLY A 233 13.23 6.94 -8.04
N HIS A 234 13.28 6.18 -6.94
CA HIS A 234 12.20 5.28 -6.54
C HIS A 234 10.89 6.01 -6.21
N VAL A 235 10.96 7.23 -5.67
CA VAL A 235 9.76 8.03 -5.37
C VAL A 235 9.01 8.39 -6.64
N ALA A 236 9.71 8.83 -7.69
CA ALA A 236 9.09 9.13 -8.98
C ALA A 236 8.57 7.88 -9.70
N LYS A 237 9.31 6.76 -9.62
CA LYS A 237 8.98 5.53 -10.36
C LYS A 237 7.83 4.74 -9.74
N SER A 238 7.73 4.72 -8.41
CA SER A 238 6.91 3.77 -7.67
C SER A 238 5.91 4.44 -6.74
N ILE A 239 6.39 5.35 -5.89
CA ILE A 239 5.58 5.92 -4.81
C ILE A 239 4.56 6.93 -5.36
N LEU A 240 4.98 7.82 -6.24
CA LEU A 240 4.10 8.83 -6.84
C LEU A 240 2.97 8.20 -7.67
N PRO A 241 3.21 7.24 -8.60
CA PRO A 241 2.14 6.53 -9.30
C PRO A 241 1.17 5.82 -8.36
N TYR A 242 1.68 5.17 -7.31
CA TYR A 242 0.83 4.53 -6.30
C TYR A 242 -0.03 5.55 -5.55
N MET A 243 0.50 6.71 -5.16
CA MET A 243 -0.28 7.77 -4.51
C MET A 243 -1.37 8.33 -5.42
N MET A 244 -1.14 8.38 -6.73
CA MET A 244 -2.12 8.81 -7.73
C MET A 244 -3.27 7.82 -7.92
N SER A 245 -3.13 6.58 -7.43
CA SER A 245 -4.20 5.57 -7.46
C SER A 245 -5.20 5.69 -6.30
N PHE A 246 -4.99 6.60 -5.35
CA PHE A 246 -5.80 6.63 -4.13
C PHE A 246 -7.19 7.23 -4.34
N HIS A 247 -8.20 6.44 -3.97
CA HIS A 247 -9.58 6.91 -3.83
C HIS A 247 -10.27 6.22 -2.64
N LEU A 248 -11.50 6.66 -2.32
CA LEU A 248 -12.29 6.19 -1.19
C LEU A 248 -13.48 5.31 -1.58
N GLU A 249 -13.72 5.10 -2.88
CA GLU A 249 -14.83 4.27 -3.37
C GLU A 249 -14.82 2.86 -2.76
N HIS A 250 -16.00 2.47 -2.27
CA HIS A 250 -16.27 1.15 -1.75
C HIS A 250 -16.62 0.22 -2.91
N ARG A 251 -15.82 -0.82 -3.14
CA ARG A 251 -15.99 -1.74 -4.27
C ARG A 251 -15.43 -3.12 -3.96
N PRO A 252 -15.99 -4.19 -4.55
CA PRO A 252 -15.44 -5.52 -4.40
C PRO A 252 -14.22 -5.74 -5.31
N ILE A 253 -13.18 -6.34 -4.75
CA ILE A 253 -12.05 -6.92 -5.48
C ILE A 253 -12.12 -8.44 -5.33
N TRP A 254 -12.18 -9.14 -6.45
CA TRP A 254 -12.26 -10.60 -6.51
C TRP A 254 -10.94 -11.19 -7.01
N LEU A 255 -10.31 -12.03 -6.18
CA LEU A 255 -9.13 -12.81 -6.56
C LEU A 255 -9.56 -14.26 -6.83
N VAL A 256 -9.29 -14.75 -8.04
CA VAL A 256 -9.76 -16.05 -8.51
C VAL A 256 -8.65 -16.82 -9.20
N ARG A 257 -8.45 -18.08 -8.79
CA ARG A 257 -7.57 -19.00 -9.51
C ARG A 257 -8.18 -19.39 -10.85
N ALA A 258 -7.34 -19.51 -11.87
CA ALA A 258 -7.71 -20.15 -13.12
C ALA A 258 -8.36 -21.51 -12.84
N GLY A 259 -9.42 -21.80 -13.60
CA GLY A 259 -10.20 -23.02 -13.46
C GLY A 259 -9.35 -24.28 -13.62
N HIS A 260 -9.89 -25.37 -13.11
CA HIS A 260 -9.26 -26.68 -13.11
C HIS A 260 -8.98 -27.17 -14.55
N CYS A 261 -7.73 -27.58 -14.82
CA CYS A 261 -7.28 -28.06 -16.12
C CYS A 261 -7.24 -29.60 -16.21
N ILE A 262 -7.08 -30.14 -17.42
CA ILE A 262 -7.22 -31.58 -17.69
C ILE A 262 -6.15 -32.40 -16.94
N GLU A 263 -4.95 -31.86 -16.82
CA GLU A 263 -3.76 -32.50 -16.24
C GLU A 263 -3.88 -32.70 -14.73
N VAL A 264 -4.78 -31.98 -14.05
CA VAL A 264 -4.96 -32.00 -12.58
C VAL A 264 -6.16 -32.88 -12.17
N ARG A 265 -6.83 -33.56 -13.11
CA ARG A 265 -8.11 -34.29 -12.95
C ARG A 265 -8.25 -35.23 -11.75
N LYS A 266 -7.15 -35.79 -11.23
CA LYS A 266 -7.20 -36.80 -10.15
C LYS A 266 -6.95 -36.24 -8.75
N ASP A 267 -6.28 -35.08 -8.63
CA ASP A 267 -5.95 -34.48 -7.33
C ASP A 267 -5.88 -32.95 -7.44
N PHE A 268 -6.89 -32.25 -6.92
CA PHE A 268 -6.92 -30.79 -6.86
C PHE A 268 -5.75 -30.18 -6.06
N ARG A 269 -5.12 -30.96 -5.18
CA ARG A 269 -3.93 -30.56 -4.42
C ARG A 269 -2.63 -30.83 -5.16
N ALA A 270 -2.64 -31.55 -6.29
CA ALA A 270 -1.43 -31.84 -7.05
C ALA A 270 -0.74 -30.55 -7.53
N ILE A 271 -1.48 -29.51 -7.91
CA ILE A 271 -0.84 -28.23 -8.28
C ILE A 271 -0.28 -27.47 -7.06
N ILE A 272 -0.76 -27.77 -5.85
CA ILE A 272 -0.27 -27.14 -4.61
C ILE A 272 1.03 -27.83 -4.20
N LYS A 273 1.07 -29.16 -4.28
CA LYS A 273 2.25 -29.98 -3.99
C LYS A 273 3.32 -29.83 -5.08
N ASP A 274 2.89 -29.86 -6.33
CA ASP A 274 3.72 -29.82 -7.53
C ASP A 274 3.24 -28.70 -8.46
N PRO A 275 3.57 -27.43 -8.16
CA PRO A 275 3.07 -26.29 -8.91
C PRO A 275 3.63 -26.18 -10.34
N CYS A 276 4.40 -27.17 -10.79
CA CYS A 276 4.95 -27.31 -12.14
C CYS A 276 4.16 -28.30 -13.03
N VAL A 277 3.17 -29.01 -12.48
CA VAL A 277 2.46 -30.10 -13.20
C VAL A 277 1.60 -29.61 -14.35
N ALA A 278 1.01 -28.41 -14.23
CA ALA A 278 0.17 -27.86 -15.30
C ALA A 278 1.03 -27.11 -16.33
N PRO A 279 1.11 -27.58 -17.61
CA PRO A 279 1.87 -26.88 -18.63
C PRO A 279 1.28 -25.49 -18.92
N ARG A 280 2.10 -24.59 -19.49
CA ARG A 280 1.65 -23.24 -19.89
C ARG A 280 0.54 -23.28 -20.94
N SER A 281 0.48 -24.33 -21.76
CA SER A 281 -0.55 -24.58 -22.77
C SER A 281 -1.80 -25.29 -22.24
N ALA A 282 -1.88 -25.57 -20.94
CA ALA A 282 -3.01 -26.29 -20.36
C ALA A 282 -4.34 -25.52 -20.54
N HIS A 283 -5.37 -26.26 -20.94
CA HIS A 283 -6.74 -25.76 -21.10
C HIS A 283 -7.66 -26.27 -19.99
N LEU A 284 -8.79 -25.58 -19.82
CA LEU A 284 -9.80 -25.96 -18.84
C LEU A 284 -10.35 -27.37 -19.13
N SER A 285 -10.54 -28.12 -18.05
CA SER A 285 -11.34 -29.34 -18.05
C SER A 285 -12.85 -29.00 -18.05
N PRO A 286 -13.76 -29.97 -18.25
CA PRO A 286 -15.20 -29.74 -18.09
C PRO A 286 -15.60 -29.14 -16.74
N LEU A 287 -14.95 -29.57 -15.65
CA LEU A 287 -15.13 -28.98 -14.31
C LEU A 287 -14.64 -27.52 -14.24
N GLY A 288 -13.55 -27.21 -14.96
CA GLY A 288 -13.05 -25.84 -15.08
C GLY A 288 -13.99 -24.93 -15.87
N LEU A 289 -14.60 -25.44 -16.94
CA LEU A 289 -15.59 -24.72 -17.74
C LEU A 289 -16.88 -24.47 -16.95
N ASP A 290 -17.36 -25.46 -16.21
CA ASP A 290 -18.52 -25.31 -15.33
C ASP A 290 -18.26 -24.24 -14.24
N PHE A 291 -17.07 -24.27 -13.61
CA PHE A 291 -16.65 -23.20 -12.70
C PHE A 291 -16.62 -21.83 -13.38
N ALA A 292 -16.08 -21.72 -14.60
CA ALA A 292 -16.02 -20.47 -15.35
C ALA A 292 -17.42 -19.89 -15.63
N TYR A 293 -18.38 -20.75 -15.96
CA TYR A 293 -19.78 -20.34 -16.14
C TYR A 293 -20.38 -19.80 -14.83
N ARG A 294 -20.21 -20.54 -13.72
CA ARG A 294 -20.69 -20.11 -12.39
C ARG A 294 -20.04 -18.82 -11.91
N LEU A 295 -18.76 -18.62 -12.20
CA LEU A 295 -18.05 -17.37 -11.94
C LEU A 295 -18.68 -16.20 -12.70
N GLY A 296 -19.02 -16.39 -13.98
CA GLY A 296 -19.70 -15.37 -14.79
C GLY A 296 -21.03 -14.91 -14.18
N VAL A 297 -21.85 -15.88 -13.74
CA VAL A 297 -23.12 -15.61 -13.05
C VAL A 297 -22.89 -14.88 -11.72
N PHE A 298 -21.93 -15.35 -10.92
CA PHE A 298 -21.59 -14.75 -9.63
C PHE A 298 -21.17 -13.29 -9.76
N VAL A 299 -20.24 -12.99 -10.67
CA VAL A 299 -19.74 -11.61 -10.87
C VAL A 299 -20.89 -10.70 -11.29
N LYS A 300 -21.74 -11.14 -12.24
CA LYS A 300 -22.91 -10.36 -12.64
C LYS A 300 -23.85 -10.05 -11.47
N GLN A 301 -24.15 -11.04 -10.64
CA GLN A 301 -25.04 -10.88 -9.48
C GLN A 301 -24.42 -9.97 -8.42
N ARG A 302 -23.14 -10.18 -8.06
CA ARG A 302 -22.47 -9.38 -7.03
C ARG A 302 -22.26 -7.93 -7.48
N THR A 303 -21.97 -7.69 -8.77
CA THR A 303 -21.91 -6.34 -9.32
C THR A 303 -23.26 -5.63 -9.25
N ALA A 304 -24.37 -6.32 -9.55
CA ALA A 304 -25.71 -5.74 -9.42
C ALA A 304 -26.03 -5.35 -7.97
N VAL A 305 -25.72 -6.23 -7.00
CA VAL A 305 -25.88 -5.93 -5.57
C VAL A 305 -25.02 -4.75 -5.13
N TRP A 306 -23.80 -4.63 -5.64
CA TRP A 306 -22.95 -3.47 -5.36
C TRP A 306 -23.57 -2.18 -5.91
N ILE A 307 -24.06 -2.18 -7.15
CA ILE A 307 -24.72 -1.02 -7.76
C ILE A 307 -25.95 -0.59 -6.93
N GLU A 308 -26.74 -1.56 -6.45
CA GLU A 308 -27.91 -1.30 -5.61
C GLU A 308 -27.53 -0.71 -4.24
N ASN A 309 -26.42 -1.16 -3.64
CA ASN A 309 -25.99 -0.70 -2.31
C ASN A 309 -25.35 0.70 -2.31
N GLU A 310 -24.72 1.11 -3.41
CA GLU A 310 -24.10 2.43 -3.53
C GLU A 310 -25.11 3.54 -3.94
N ASP A 311 -26.39 3.19 -4.10
CA ASP A 311 -27.48 4.12 -4.47
C ASP A 311 -27.19 4.94 -5.74
N PHE A 312 -26.52 4.34 -6.73
CA PHE A 312 -26.21 5.03 -7.99
C PHE A 312 -27.50 5.50 -8.69
N THR A 313 -27.52 6.79 -9.03
CA THR A 313 -28.57 7.37 -9.87
C THR A 313 -28.30 7.05 -11.34
N PRO A 314 -29.32 7.12 -12.22
CA PRO A 314 -29.14 6.92 -13.67
C PRO A 314 -28.15 7.87 -14.36
N LYS A 315 -27.65 8.90 -13.64
CA LYS A 315 -26.66 9.86 -14.15
C LYS A 315 -25.23 9.52 -13.75
N ASP A 316 -25.02 8.58 -12.81
CA ASP A 316 -23.71 8.36 -12.19
C ASP A 316 -22.78 7.45 -13.01
N ASP A 317 -23.29 6.83 -14.09
CA ASP A 317 -22.54 5.99 -15.05
C ASP A 317 -21.48 5.12 -14.35
N PRO A 318 -21.91 4.13 -13.54
CA PRO A 318 -21.02 3.43 -12.62
C PRO A 318 -19.91 2.71 -13.38
N THR A 319 -18.69 2.86 -12.90
CA THR A 319 -17.50 2.27 -13.52
C THR A 319 -17.69 0.77 -13.74
N GLU A 320 -17.53 0.32 -14.98
CA GLU A 320 -17.64 -1.10 -15.33
C GLU A 320 -16.64 -1.97 -14.57
N CYS A 321 -16.95 -3.27 -14.44
CA CYS A 321 -16.03 -4.22 -13.83
C CYS A 321 -14.73 -4.32 -14.66
N LEU A 322 -13.58 -4.14 -14.00
CA LEU A 322 -12.28 -4.40 -14.60
C LEU A 322 -11.95 -5.88 -14.48
N VAL A 323 -11.70 -6.56 -15.60
CA VAL A 323 -11.38 -7.99 -15.64
C VAL A 323 -9.93 -8.15 -16.10
N MET A 324 -9.06 -8.57 -15.18
CA MET A 324 -7.63 -8.77 -15.45
C MET A 324 -7.30 -10.26 -15.45
N THR A 325 -6.70 -10.77 -16.52
CA THR A 325 -6.26 -12.16 -16.61
C THR A 325 -4.77 -12.27 -16.88
N SER A 326 -4.15 -13.39 -16.47
CA SER A 326 -2.87 -13.80 -17.06
C SER A 326 -3.01 -14.07 -18.57
N THR A 327 -1.90 -14.23 -19.29
CA THR A 327 -1.95 -14.61 -20.73
C THR A 327 -2.10 -16.11 -20.95
N LEU A 328 -2.09 -16.93 -19.89
CA LEU A 328 -2.20 -18.39 -20.03
C LEU A 328 -3.64 -18.82 -20.37
N PRO A 329 -3.84 -19.81 -21.27
CA PRO A 329 -5.16 -20.20 -21.77
C PRO A 329 -6.18 -20.49 -20.68
N ARG A 330 -5.78 -21.20 -19.61
CA ARG A 330 -6.66 -21.51 -18.47
C ARG A 330 -7.26 -20.28 -17.81
N ALA A 331 -6.50 -19.20 -17.63
CA ALA A 331 -7.01 -17.98 -17.00
C ALA A 331 -7.95 -17.23 -17.94
N VAL A 332 -7.55 -17.09 -19.21
CA VAL A 332 -8.36 -16.45 -20.26
C VAL A 332 -9.69 -17.18 -20.42
N GLN A 333 -9.67 -18.52 -20.53
CA GLN A 333 -10.87 -19.34 -20.66
C GLN A 333 -11.79 -19.24 -19.44
N THR A 334 -11.23 -19.06 -18.23
CA THR A 334 -12.03 -18.91 -17.01
C THR A 334 -12.84 -17.61 -17.03
N ALA A 335 -12.35 -16.58 -17.71
CA ALA A 335 -13.02 -15.29 -17.85
C ALA A 335 -14.00 -15.23 -19.05
N ASN A 336 -14.15 -16.30 -19.84
CA ASN A 336 -14.92 -16.26 -21.08
C ASN A 336 -16.41 -15.90 -20.89
N PHE A 337 -17.03 -16.38 -19.79
CA PHE A 337 -18.46 -16.24 -19.54
C PHE A 337 -18.87 -14.94 -18.82
N LEU A 338 -17.97 -13.97 -18.68
CA LEU A 338 -18.27 -12.68 -18.06
C LEU A 338 -19.05 -11.79 -19.04
N SER A 339 -20.22 -11.29 -18.62
CA SER A 339 -21.17 -10.63 -19.52
C SER A 339 -20.78 -9.23 -20.00
N SER A 340 -19.85 -8.56 -19.33
CA SER A 340 -19.40 -7.19 -19.63
C SER A 340 -18.13 -6.85 -18.82
N GLY A 341 -17.47 -5.73 -19.17
CA GLY A 341 -16.31 -5.20 -18.45
C GLY A 341 -15.07 -5.02 -19.33
N GLN A 342 -14.20 -4.09 -18.91
CA GLN A 342 -12.90 -3.87 -19.55
C GLN A 342 -12.00 -5.08 -19.28
N ARG A 343 -11.69 -5.84 -20.34
CA ARG A 343 -10.85 -7.04 -20.24
C ARG A 343 -9.40 -6.70 -20.58
N MET A 344 -8.49 -7.05 -19.68
CA MET A 344 -7.05 -6.87 -19.87
C MET A 344 -6.34 -8.21 -19.68
N GLN A 345 -5.58 -8.64 -20.69
CA GLN A 345 -4.71 -9.81 -20.59
C GLN A 345 -3.29 -9.33 -20.38
N MET A 346 -2.67 -9.71 -19.26
CA MET A 346 -1.38 -9.16 -18.84
C MET A 346 -0.39 -10.28 -18.56
N ALA A 347 0.77 -10.21 -19.21
CA ALA A 347 1.87 -11.14 -18.92
C ALA A 347 2.40 -10.96 -17.49
N THR A 348 2.24 -9.77 -16.90
CA THR A 348 2.55 -9.49 -15.49
C THR A 348 1.69 -10.30 -14.52
N LEU A 349 0.54 -10.85 -14.96
CA LEU A 349 -0.30 -11.76 -14.17
C LEU A 349 0.03 -13.24 -14.40
N ASN A 350 1.07 -13.58 -15.16
CA ASN A 350 1.52 -14.97 -15.30
C ASN A 350 2.09 -15.50 -13.98
N PRO A 351 2.02 -16.83 -13.74
CA PRO A 351 2.52 -17.44 -12.51
C PRO A 351 4.01 -17.14 -12.33
N LEU A 352 4.51 -17.32 -11.11
CA LEU A 352 5.94 -17.34 -10.81
C LEU A 352 6.69 -18.19 -11.86
N ASP A 353 7.67 -17.59 -12.53
CA ASP A 353 8.46 -18.33 -13.50
C ASP A 353 9.47 -19.24 -12.80
N LYS A 354 9.40 -20.55 -13.07
CA LYS A 354 10.30 -21.54 -12.45
C LYS A 354 11.41 -22.01 -13.36
N GLY A 355 11.54 -21.42 -14.56
CA GLY A 355 12.62 -21.71 -15.49
C GLY A 355 12.79 -23.20 -15.77
N GLU A 356 13.99 -23.73 -15.50
CA GLU A 356 14.34 -25.13 -15.78
C GLU A 356 13.55 -26.13 -14.91
N CYS A 357 12.92 -25.68 -13.82
CA CYS A 357 12.17 -26.54 -12.91
C CYS A 357 10.72 -26.83 -13.36
N TYR A 358 10.26 -26.37 -14.53
CA TYR A 358 8.94 -26.77 -15.04
C TYR A 358 8.88 -28.29 -15.27
N GLY A 359 7.71 -28.88 -15.01
CA GLY A 359 7.51 -30.33 -15.06
C GLY A 359 8.17 -31.13 -13.93
N MET A 360 8.95 -30.52 -13.04
CA MET A 360 9.60 -31.20 -11.91
C MET A 360 8.79 -31.08 -10.61
N THR A 361 8.80 -32.14 -9.82
CA THR A 361 8.36 -32.13 -8.41
C THR A 361 9.44 -31.56 -7.50
N MET A 362 9.10 -31.14 -6.28
CA MET A 362 10.12 -30.67 -5.32
C MET A 362 11.13 -31.76 -4.95
N SER A 363 10.69 -33.03 -4.88
CA SER A 363 11.58 -34.18 -4.67
C SER A 363 12.58 -34.36 -5.83
N GLN A 364 12.11 -34.23 -7.07
CA GLN A 364 12.99 -34.27 -8.24
C GLN A 364 13.96 -33.09 -8.28
N MET A 365 13.53 -31.89 -7.89
CA MET A 365 14.42 -30.73 -7.77
C MET A 365 15.52 -30.99 -6.74
N LYS A 366 15.18 -31.60 -5.59
CA LYS A 366 16.15 -31.98 -4.56
C LYS A 366 17.19 -32.99 -5.05
N GLU A 367 16.78 -33.94 -5.89
CA GLU A 367 17.67 -34.97 -6.45
C GLU A 367 18.53 -34.45 -7.61
N LEU A 368 17.93 -33.71 -8.55
CA LEU A 368 18.59 -33.26 -9.78
C LEU A 368 19.36 -31.94 -9.60
N MET A 369 18.94 -31.09 -8.68
CA MET A 369 19.48 -29.74 -8.46
C MET A 369 19.60 -29.44 -6.95
N PRO A 370 20.39 -30.22 -6.17
CA PRO A 370 20.39 -30.15 -4.70
C PRO A 370 20.80 -28.77 -4.16
N GLU A 371 21.73 -28.07 -4.83
CA GLU A 371 22.16 -26.73 -4.42
C GLU A 371 21.04 -25.70 -4.57
N ALA A 372 20.31 -25.74 -5.70
CA ALA A 372 19.17 -24.85 -5.94
C ALA A 372 18.03 -25.13 -4.96
N TYR A 373 17.77 -26.41 -4.66
CA TYR A 373 16.78 -26.80 -3.65
C TYR A 373 17.16 -26.28 -2.25
N ALA A 374 18.41 -26.48 -1.83
CA ALA A 374 18.89 -26.04 -0.51
C ALA A 374 18.85 -24.50 -0.37
N ALA A 375 19.18 -23.76 -1.43
CA ALA A 375 19.04 -22.31 -1.45
C ALA A 375 17.57 -21.89 -1.32
N TYR A 376 16.67 -22.52 -2.07
CA TYR A 376 15.23 -22.22 -2.03
C TYR A 376 14.62 -22.56 -0.67
N GLU A 377 14.98 -23.70 -0.07
CA GLU A 377 14.50 -24.10 1.25
C GLU A 377 14.95 -23.12 2.35
N LYS A 378 16.14 -22.53 2.20
CA LYS A 378 16.67 -21.53 3.13
C LYS A 378 15.98 -20.17 3.02
N ASP A 379 15.72 -19.69 1.81
CA ASP A 379 15.07 -18.40 1.56
C ASP A 379 14.20 -18.47 0.29
N PRO A 380 12.94 -18.94 0.39
CA PRO A 380 12.05 -19.03 -0.75
C PRO A 380 11.71 -17.67 -1.37
N TRP A 381 11.80 -16.60 -0.58
CA TRP A 381 11.41 -15.25 -1.00
C TRP A 381 12.43 -14.66 -1.99
N ARG A 382 13.72 -14.76 -1.68
CA ARG A 382 14.80 -14.15 -2.49
C ARG A 382 15.42 -15.09 -3.50
N THR A 383 15.34 -16.40 -3.27
CA THR A 383 15.98 -17.38 -4.15
C THR A 383 15.26 -17.47 -5.49
N ARG A 384 15.98 -17.19 -6.57
CA ARG A 384 15.49 -17.37 -7.93
C ARG A 384 15.55 -18.85 -8.32
N PHE A 385 14.49 -19.34 -8.95
CA PHE A 385 14.56 -20.61 -9.65
C PHE A 385 15.60 -20.54 -10.80
N PRO A 386 16.35 -21.62 -11.09
CA PRO A 386 17.28 -21.65 -12.23
C PRO A 386 16.57 -21.27 -13.53
N GLY A 387 17.01 -20.20 -14.18
CA GLY A 387 16.39 -19.66 -15.40
C GLY A 387 15.00 -19.03 -15.20
N GLY A 388 14.59 -18.75 -13.96
CA GLY A 388 13.27 -18.22 -13.60
C GLY A 388 13.33 -16.99 -12.70
N GLU A 389 12.29 -16.83 -11.88
CA GLU A 389 12.03 -15.71 -10.97
C GLU A 389 12.09 -16.17 -9.50
N SER A 390 12.29 -15.22 -8.59
CA SER A 390 11.95 -15.39 -7.16
C SER A 390 10.58 -14.78 -6.86
N TYR A 391 10.04 -15.02 -5.66
CA TYR A 391 8.82 -14.30 -5.22
C TYR A 391 9.06 -12.79 -5.14
N GLN A 392 10.27 -12.34 -4.82
CA GLN A 392 10.64 -10.93 -4.86
C GLN A 392 10.55 -10.36 -6.28
N ASP A 393 11.01 -11.09 -7.31
CA ASP A 393 10.89 -10.65 -8.71
C ASP A 393 9.42 -10.60 -9.14
N LEU A 394 8.63 -11.60 -8.74
CA LEU A 394 7.19 -11.64 -9.01
C LEU A 394 6.47 -10.44 -8.38
N MET A 395 6.80 -10.06 -7.14
CA MET A 395 6.26 -8.86 -6.49
C MET A 395 6.58 -7.59 -7.28
N LEU A 396 7.83 -7.41 -7.70
CA LEU A 396 8.23 -6.25 -8.49
C LEU A 396 7.47 -6.19 -9.84
N ARG A 397 7.21 -7.35 -10.46
CA ARG A 397 6.41 -7.47 -11.69
C ARG A 397 4.92 -7.16 -11.47
N LEU A 398 4.39 -7.41 -10.27
CA LEU A 398 2.99 -7.20 -9.93
C LEU A 398 2.66 -5.80 -9.43
N GLU A 399 3.66 -4.98 -9.11
CA GLU A 399 3.47 -3.58 -8.70
C GLU A 399 2.53 -2.77 -9.62
N PRO A 400 2.71 -2.72 -10.95
CA PRO A 400 1.80 -1.98 -11.82
C PRO A 400 0.38 -2.56 -11.81
N VAL A 401 0.22 -3.89 -11.68
CA VAL A 401 -1.10 -4.53 -11.56
C VAL A 401 -1.78 -4.09 -10.26
N LEU A 402 -1.03 -4.02 -9.16
CA LEU A 402 -1.57 -3.53 -7.89
C LEU A 402 -2.04 -2.08 -7.99
N ILE A 403 -1.28 -1.22 -8.68
CA ILE A 403 -1.65 0.17 -8.93
C ILE A 403 -2.93 0.24 -9.79
N ASP A 404 -3.04 -0.56 -10.86
CA ASP A 404 -4.25 -0.61 -11.69
C ASP A 404 -5.48 -1.05 -10.87
N ILE A 405 -5.32 -2.04 -9.99
CA ILE A 405 -6.40 -2.51 -9.09
C ILE A 405 -6.82 -1.39 -8.14
N GLU A 406 -5.85 -0.72 -7.50
CA GLU A 406 -6.10 0.37 -6.55
C GLU A 406 -6.70 1.61 -7.22
N GLN A 407 -6.34 1.89 -8.48
CA GLN A 407 -6.82 3.04 -9.25
C GLN A 407 -8.25 2.86 -9.77
N HIS A 408 -8.64 1.63 -10.11
CA HIS A 408 -9.95 1.37 -10.68
C HIS A 408 -11.05 1.58 -9.65
N THR A 409 -12.03 2.46 -9.92
CA THR A 409 -13.07 2.82 -8.95
C THR A 409 -14.25 1.85 -8.86
N GLY A 410 -14.43 0.98 -9.86
CA GLY A 410 -15.48 -0.05 -9.89
C GLY A 410 -15.01 -1.43 -9.43
N PRO A 411 -15.87 -2.47 -9.53
CA PRO A 411 -15.50 -3.84 -9.22
C PRO A 411 -14.27 -4.30 -10.01
N VAL A 412 -13.40 -5.10 -9.39
CA VAL A 412 -12.21 -5.67 -10.04
C VAL A 412 -12.22 -7.19 -9.90
N LEU A 413 -12.01 -7.90 -11.01
CA LEU A 413 -11.80 -9.35 -11.02
C LEU A 413 -10.40 -9.67 -11.55
N VAL A 414 -9.60 -10.34 -10.73
CA VAL A 414 -8.28 -10.85 -11.13
C VAL A 414 -8.34 -12.37 -11.25
N VAL A 415 -8.15 -12.88 -12.47
CA VAL A 415 -8.06 -14.32 -12.76
C VAL A 415 -6.61 -14.71 -13.07
N SER A 416 -5.97 -15.37 -12.13
CA SER A 416 -4.54 -15.74 -12.25
C SER A 416 -4.23 -17.08 -11.57
N HIS A 417 -3.04 -17.25 -11.02
CA HIS A 417 -2.48 -18.51 -10.53
C HIS A 417 -2.06 -18.36 -9.08
N ILE A 418 -1.83 -19.48 -8.39
CA ILE A 418 -1.61 -19.50 -6.95
C ILE A 418 -0.51 -18.52 -6.48
N SER A 419 0.71 -18.59 -7.03
CA SER A 419 1.82 -17.73 -6.60
C SER A 419 1.58 -16.25 -6.87
N THR A 420 1.03 -15.90 -8.03
CA THR A 420 0.66 -14.51 -8.37
C THR A 420 -0.40 -13.96 -7.44
N LEU A 421 -1.45 -14.74 -7.20
CA LEU A 421 -2.54 -14.32 -6.34
C LEU A 421 -2.11 -14.25 -4.87
N GLN A 422 -1.21 -15.13 -4.42
CA GLN A 422 -0.63 -15.10 -3.07
C GLN A 422 0.12 -13.78 -2.82
N VAL A 423 0.94 -13.35 -3.78
CA VAL A 423 1.65 -12.07 -3.71
C VAL A 423 0.69 -10.89 -3.70
N LEU A 424 -0.33 -10.86 -4.58
CA LEU A 424 -1.34 -9.78 -4.53
C LEU A 424 -2.15 -9.82 -3.23
N TYR A 425 -2.46 -11.01 -2.73
CA TYR A 425 -3.33 -11.19 -1.59
C TYR A 425 -2.66 -10.77 -0.27
N SER A 426 -1.34 -10.95 -0.14
CA SER A 426 -0.59 -10.48 1.03
C SER A 426 -0.69 -8.97 1.22
N TYR A 427 -0.72 -8.18 0.14
CA TYR A 427 -0.93 -6.73 0.19
C TYR A 427 -2.26 -6.39 0.88
N PHE A 428 -3.35 -7.00 0.42
CA PHE A 428 -4.68 -6.73 0.96
C PHE A 428 -4.81 -7.21 2.41
N LEU A 429 -4.20 -8.34 2.77
CA LEU A 429 -4.16 -8.81 4.16
C LEU A 429 -3.28 -7.95 5.07
N GLY A 430 -2.31 -7.21 4.52
CA GLY A 430 -1.23 -6.62 5.32
C GLY A 430 -0.35 -7.68 5.99
N ALA A 431 -0.27 -8.87 5.40
CA ALA A 431 0.59 -9.95 5.89
C ALA A 431 2.06 -9.67 5.50
N PRO A 432 3.05 -10.14 6.28
CA PRO A 432 4.45 -10.09 5.88
C PRO A 432 4.62 -10.72 4.50
N ILE A 433 5.25 -10.00 3.57
CA ILE A 433 5.32 -10.43 2.17
C ILE A 433 6.09 -11.75 2.03
N GLU A 434 7.07 -11.98 2.89
CA GLU A 434 7.87 -13.19 2.96
C GLU A 434 7.02 -14.43 3.27
N SER A 435 5.87 -14.26 3.95
CA SER A 435 4.91 -15.32 4.27
C SER A 435 3.85 -15.54 3.18
N CYS A 436 3.90 -14.80 2.07
CA CYS A 436 2.90 -14.94 1.01
C CYS A 436 2.75 -16.36 0.43
N PRO A 437 3.80 -17.22 0.32
CA PRO A 437 3.65 -18.57 -0.22
C PRO A 437 2.74 -19.47 0.63
N ASP A 438 2.51 -19.13 1.90
CA ASP A 438 1.68 -19.89 2.83
C ASP A 438 0.19 -19.50 2.75
N LEU A 439 -0.13 -18.41 2.05
CA LEU A 439 -1.50 -17.93 1.95
C LEU A 439 -2.38 -18.89 1.13
N GLU A 440 -3.44 -19.40 1.76
CA GLU A 440 -4.35 -20.30 1.09
C GLU A 440 -5.28 -19.55 0.12
N ILE A 441 -5.27 -20.00 -1.14
CA ILE A 441 -6.19 -19.54 -2.18
C ILE A 441 -6.87 -20.78 -2.76
N PRO A 442 -8.09 -21.12 -2.31
CA PRO A 442 -8.75 -22.35 -2.71
C PRO A 442 -9.12 -22.37 -4.20
N PHE A 443 -9.04 -23.55 -4.82
CA PHE A 443 -9.57 -23.76 -6.16
C PHE A 443 -11.09 -23.66 -6.20
N HIS A 444 -11.59 -23.15 -7.34
CA HIS A 444 -13.03 -22.99 -7.60
C HIS A 444 -13.73 -22.20 -6.50
N SER A 445 -13.05 -21.17 -6.01
CA SER A 445 -13.57 -20.24 -5.03
C SER A 445 -13.28 -18.82 -5.47
N VAL A 446 -14.13 -17.90 -5.02
CA VAL A 446 -13.91 -16.46 -5.17
C VAL A 446 -13.49 -15.89 -3.82
N LEU A 447 -12.28 -15.32 -3.76
CA LEU A 447 -11.85 -14.51 -2.63
C LEU A 447 -12.31 -13.08 -2.88
N GLU A 448 -13.29 -12.62 -2.13
CA GLU A 448 -13.80 -11.25 -2.19
C GLU A 448 -13.16 -10.40 -1.09
N LEU A 449 -12.69 -9.22 -1.49
CA LEU A 449 -12.07 -8.22 -0.65
C LEU A 449 -12.83 -6.92 -0.81
N VAL A 450 -13.38 -6.41 0.28
CA VAL A 450 -14.13 -5.16 0.30
C VAL A 450 -13.43 -4.18 1.23
N PRO A 451 -13.11 -2.94 0.80
CA PRO A 451 -12.47 -1.95 1.65
C PRO A 451 -13.29 -1.68 2.91
N ASN A 452 -12.62 -1.60 4.05
CA ASN A 452 -13.22 -1.18 5.32
C ASN A 452 -12.24 -0.24 6.07
N GLN A 453 -12.72 0.44 7.12
CA GLN A 453 -11.97 1.43 7.90
C GLN A 453 -10.61 0.90 8.39
N ASP A 454 -10.55 -0.37 8.80
CA ASP A 454 -9.32 -0.98 9.33
C ASP A 454 -8.50 -1.73 8.28
N GLY A 455 -9.01 -1.92 7.07
CA GLY A 455 -8.35 -2.70 6.03
C GLY A 455 -9.35 -3.26 5.03
N TRP A 456 -9.55 -4.58 5.08
CA TRP A 456 -10.35 -5.31 4.09
C TRP A 456 -11.24 -6.34 4.79
N ILE A 457 -12.51 -6.38 4.44
CA ILE A 457 -13.40 -7.49 4.76
C ILE A 457 -13.13 -8.58 3.74
N LYS A 458 -12.79 -9.77 4.23
CA LYS A 458 -12.52 -10.95 3.42
C LYS A 458 -13.71 -11.90 3.49
N THR A 459 -14.21 -12.29 2.33
CA THR A 459 -15.22 -13.36 2.21
C THR A 459 -14.75 -14.40 1.19
N VAL A 460 -14.97 -15.69 1.48
CA VAL A 460 -14.64 -16.78 0.55
C VAL A 460 -15.91 -17.45 0.09
N PHE A 461 -16.19 -17.38 -1.20
CA PHE A 461 -17.32 -18.07 -1.82
C PHE A 461 -16.83 -19.36 -2.46
N ASN A 462 -17.22 -20.51 -1.92
CA ASN A 462 -16.92 -21.80 -2.50
C ASN A 462 -17.90 -22.09 -3.64
N MET A 463 -17.36 -22.31 -4.84
CA MET A 463 -18.12 -22.58 -6.06
C MET A 463 -17.88 -24.01 -6.53
N ARG A 464 -17.47 -24.93 -5.65
CA ARG A 464 -17.44 -26.36 -5.95
C ARG A 464 -18.88 -26.89 -5.88
N ALA A 465 -19.22 -27.73 -6.86
CA ALA A 465 -20.49 -28.45 -6.85
C ALA A 465 -20.43 -29.59 -5.84
#